data_AF-A0A2V6L7R2-F1
#
_entry.id   AF-A0A2V6L7R2-F1
#
_cell.length_a   1.000
_cell.length_b   1.000
_cell.length_c   1.000
_cell.angle_alpha   90.00
_cell.angle_beta   90.00
_cell.angle_gamma   90.00
#
_symmetry.space_group_name_H-M   'P 1'
#
loop_
_entity.id
_entity.type
_entity.pdbx_description
1 polymer ?
#
loop_
_entity_poly.entity_id
_entity_poly.type
_entity_poly.pdbx_seq_one_letter_code
_entity_poly.pdbx_strand_id
1 'polypeptide(L)'
;MEFTSVRVAAKIAGLTLAVYLVAFVWRFDVFSSPVRNNKHRWLGPLIRGDTHSVDIGKTYDYESDDLFYYRLFWPLCKVWIFVNGL
;
A
#
# COMPACT_ATOMS: atom_id res chain seq x y z
N MET A 1 31.61 -8.86 20.28
CA MET A 1 30.20 -8.46 20.52
C MET A 1 29.51 -7.83 19.30
N GLU A 2 30.22 -7.43 18.24
CA GLU A 2 29.59 -6.85 17.04
C GLU A 2 28.75 -7.85 16.22
N PHE A 3 29.20 -9.10 16.09
CA PHE A 3 28.52 -10.11 15.26
C PHE A 3 27.12 -10.49 15.75
N THR A 4 26.87 -10.42 17.06
CA THR A 4 25.55 -10.66 17.66
C THR A 4 24.60 -9.50 17.42
N SER A 5 25.10 -8.26 17.41
CA SER A 5 24.30 -7.06 17.17
C SER A 5 23.73 -7.03 15.74
N VAL A 6 24.57 -7.34 14.73
CA VAL A 6 24.15 -7.36 13.31
C VAL A 6 23.06 -8.40 13.06
N ARG A 7 23.18 -9.60 13.66
CA ARG A 7 22.18 -10.68 13.52
C ARG A 7 20.84 -10.30 14.16
N VAL A 8 20.86 -9.60 15.28
CA VAL A 8 19.64 -9.12 15.95
C VAL A 8 18.98 -8.01 15.13
N ALA A 9 19.75 -7.04 14.65
CA ALA A 9 19.26 -5.97 13.79
C ALA A 9 18.61 -6.52 12.50
N ALA A 10 19.23 -7.51 11.85
CA ALA A 10 18.67 -8.16 10.67
C ALA A 10 17.33 -8.86 10.95
N LYS A 11 17.20 -9.54 12.10
CA LYS A 11 15.94 -10.17 12.52
C LYS A 11 14.84 -9.15 12.78
N ILE A 12 15.16 -8.04 13.46
CA ILE A 12 14.20 -6.95 13.72
C ILE A 12 13.76 -6.34 12.39
N ALA A 13 14.70 -6.01 11.49
CA ALA A 13 14.39 -5.46 10.18
C ALA A 13 13.52 -6.42 9.36
N GLY A 14 13.84 -7.71 9.35
CA GLY A 14 13.04 -8.74 8.69
C GLY A 14 11.63 -8.86 9.25
N LEU A 15 11.48 -8.83 10.59
CA LEU A 15 10.17 -8.85 11.25
C LEU A 15 9.36 -7.60 10.91
N THR A 16 9.97 -6.42 10.98
CA THR A 16 9.33 -5.15 10.63
C THR A 16 8.86 -5.16 9.18
N LEU A 17 9.67 -5.67 8.25
CA LEU A 17 9.29 -5.80 6.85
C LEU A 17 8.11 -6.77 6.67
N ALA A 18 8.14 -7.92 7.35
CA ALA A 18 7.06 -8.89 7.31
C ALA A 18 5.74 -8.29 7.84
N VAL A 19 5.78 -7.59 8.97
CA VAL A 19 4.61 -6.89 9.54
C VAL A 19 4.10 -5.82 8.57
N TYR A 20 4.99 -5.06 7.94
CA TYR A 20 4.64 -4.04 6.97
C TYR A 20 3.93 -4.63 5.74
N LEU A 21 4.44 -5.75 5.19
CA LEU A 21 3.81 -6.46 4.08
C LEU A 21 2.43 -7.03 4.46
N VAL A 22 2.33 -7.67 5.63
CA VAL A 22 1.05 -8.20 6.12
C VAL A 22 0.04 -7.08 6.34
N ALA A 23 0.46 -5.97 6.94
CA ALA A 23 -0.40 -4.80 7.15
C ALA A 23 -0.89 -4.21 5.82
N PHE A 24 -0.05 -4.19 4.78
CA PHE A 24 -0.46 -3.78 3.45
C PHE A 24 -1.55 -4.67 2.86
N VAL A 25 -1.34 -5.99 2.84
CA VAL A 25 -2.31 -6.97 2.31
C VAL A 25 -3.60 -6.99 3.14
N TRP A 26 -3.51 -6.71 4.44
CA TRP A 26 -4.68 -6.64 5.31
C TRP A 26 -5.48 -5.35 5.10
N ARG A 27 -4.80 -4.20 4.91
CA ARG A 27 -5.45 -2.90 4.75
C ARG A 27 -6.02 -2.70 3.35
N PHE A 28 -5.34 -3.22 2.33
CA PHE A 28 -5.70 -3.07 0.93
C PHE A 28 -6.26 -4.37 0.34
N ASP A 29 -7.18 -4.24 -0.60
CA ASP A 29 -7.59 -5.33 -1.46
C ASP A 29 -6.66 -5.38 -2.67
N VAL A 30 -5.60 -6.19 -2.56
CA VAL A 30 -4.55 -6.29 -3.59
C VAL A 30 -5.02 -6.89 -4.92
N PHE A 31 -6.21 -7.47 -4.96
CA PHE A 31 -6.83 -8.02 -6.17
C PHE A 31 -7.94 -7.13 -6.74
N SER A 32 -8.20 -5.99 -6.10
CA SER A 32 -9.19 -5.02 -6.58
C SER A 32 -8.71 -4.22 -7.78
N SER A 33 -9.65 -3.54 -8.42
CA SER A 33 -9.35 -2.53 -9.43
C SER A 33 -8.53 -1.38 -8.85
N PRO A 34 -7.67 -0.72 -9.64
CA PRO A 34 -6.83 0.36 -9.15
C PRO A 34 -7.66 1.57 -8.75
N VAL A 35 -7.18 2.27 -7.72
CA VAL A 35 -7.73 3.52 -7.25
C VAL A 35 -6.93 4.68 -7.84
N ARG A 36 -7.65 5.66 -8.36
CA ARG A 36 -7.12 6.92 -8.87
C ARG A 36 -7.65 8.07 -8.02
N ASN A 37 -6.89 9.15 -7.95
CA ASN A 37 -7.40 10.43 -7.50
C ASN A 37 -7.13 11.47 -8.61
N ASN A 38 -8.13 12.28 -8.93
CA ASN A 38 -8.04 13.28 -9.99
C ASN A 38 -6.86 14.26 -9.83
N LYS A 39 -6.43 14.56 -8.59
CA LYS A 39 -5.28 15.42 -8.29
C LYS A 39 -3.94 14.66 -8.27
N HIS A 40 -3.95 13.40 -7.83
CA HIS A 40 -2.72 12.67 -7.45
C HIS A 40 -2.37 11.46 -8.33
N ARG A 41 -3.10 11.24 -9.44
CA ARG A 41 -2.93 10.09 -10.36
C ARG A 41 -3.28 8.75 -9.67
N TRP A 42 -2.68 7.65 -10.11
CA TRP A 42 -2.87 6.32 -9.53
C TRP A 42 -2.32 6.27 -8.11
N LEU A 43 -3.16 5.85 -7.16
CA LEU A 43 -2.81 5.76 -5.76
C LEU A 43 -2.38 4.35 -5.35
N GLY A 44 -3.02 3.32 -5.90
CA GLY A 44 -2.72 1.92 -5.58
C GLY A 44 -3.98 1.05 -5.59
N PRO A 45 -3.98 -0.07 -4.85
CA PRO A 45 -5.16 -0.91 -4.68
C PRO A 45 -6.24 -0.24 -3.80
N LEU A 46 -7.46 -0.78 -3.82
CA LEU A 46 -8.57 -0.34 -2.99
C LEU A 46 -8.28 -0.53 -1.50
N ILE A 47 -8.62 0.48 -0.70
CA ILE A 47 -8.59 0.35 0.77
C ILE A 47 -9.83 -0.42 1.22
N ARG A 48 -9.64 -1.48 2.01
CA ARG A 48 -10.78 -2.29 2.51
C ARG A 48 -11.66 -1.48 3.46
N GLY A 49 -12.96 -1.49 3.20
CA GLY A 49 -13.96 -0.79 4.01
C GLY A 49 -13.85 0.73 3.93
N ASP A 50 -13.13 1.27 2.94
CA ASP A 50 -13.09 2.70 2.70
C ASP A 50 -14.38 3.19 2.06
N THR A 51 -14.87 4.34 2.53
CA THR A 51 -16.11 4.98 2.05
C THR A 51 -15.83 6.10 1.04
N HIS A 52 -14.57 6.46 0.83
CA HIS A 52 -14.16 7.54 -0.07
C HIS A 52 -13.85 7.07 -1.49
N SER A 53 -13.75 5.76 -1.69
CA SER A 53 -13.50 5.14 -2.98
C SER A 53 -14.83 4.83 -3.68
N VAL A 54 -15.11 5.55 -4.77
CA VAL A 54 -16.32 5.37 -5.58
C VAL A 54 -15.98 4.56 -6.82
N ASP A 55 -16.76 3.51 -7.08
CA ASP A 55 -16.61 2.69 -8.29
C ASP A 55 -17.10 3.48 -9.52
N ILE A 56 -16.19 3.74 -10.46
CA ILE A 56 -16.49 4.40 -11.74
C ILE A 56 -16.44 3.41 -12.92
N GLY A 57 -16.56 2.11 -12.64
CA GLY A 57 -16.69 1.01 -13.59
C GLY A 57 -15.44 0.14 -13.66
N LYS A 58 -14.35 0.66 -14.24
CA LYS A 58 -13.08 -0.10 -14.39
C LYS A 58 -12.09 0.15 -13.26
N THR A 59 -12.27 1.25 -12.53
CA THR A 59 -11.34 1.76 -11.51
C THR A 59 -12.16 2.45 -10.44
N TYR A 60 -11.52 2.75 -9.31
CA TYR A 60 -12.13 3.55 -8.25
C TYR A 60 -11.61 4.99 -8.34
N ASP A 61 -12.49 5.98 -8.13
CA ASP A 61 -12.08 7.36 -7.88
C ASP A 61 -12.08 7.61 -6.37
N TYR A 62 -10.99 8.18 -5.86
CA TYR A 62 -10.82 8.49 -4.45
C TYR A 62 -11.15 9.95 -4.21
N GLU A 63 -12.32 10.20 -3.62
CA GLU A 63 -12.89 11.54 -3.47
C GLU A 63 -12.32 12.32 -2.28
N SER A 64 -11.56 11.66 -1.40
CA SER A 64 -10.95 12.29 -0.22
C SER A 64 -9.54 12.83 -0.50
N ASP A 65 -9.18 13.91 0.18
CA ASP A 65 -7.80 14.43 0.23
C ASP A 65 -6.96 13.71 1.30
N ASP A 66 -7.57 12.85 2.13
CA ASP A 66 -6.84 12.04 3.11
C ASP A 66 -6.14 10.85 2.43
N LEU A 67 -4.88 11.06 2.06
CA LEU A 67 -4.03 10.04 1.46
C LEU A 67 -3.16 9.30 2.49
N PHE A 68 -3.49 9.34 3.78
CA PHE A 68 -2.63 8.79 4.84
C PHE A 68 -2.19 7.35 4.58
N TYR A 69 -3.13 6.44 4.30
CA TYR A 69 -2.79 5.03 4.06
C TYR A 69 -1.95 4.83 2.80
N TYR A 70 -2.26 5.54 1.72
CA TYR A 70 -1.45 5.48 0.50
C TYR A 70 -0.04 6.02 0.72
N ARG A 71 0.14 7.06 1.54
CA ARG A 71 1.45 7.59 1.90
C ARG A 71 2.22 6.64 2.80
N LEU A 72 1.57 6.04 3.79
CA LEU A 72 2.17 5.07 4.70
C LEU A 72 2.68 3.83 3.96
N PHE A 73 1.94 3.38 2.95
CA PHE A 73 2.28 2.22 2.12
C PHE A 73 2.83 2.57 0.73
N TRP A 74 3.30 3.80 0.55
CA TRP A 74 3.68 4.35 -0.76
C TRP A 74 4.64 3.46 -1.58
N PRO A 75 5.71 2.88 -1.00
CA PRO A 75 6.59 1.98 -1.75
C PRO A 75 5.85 0.77 -2.30
N LEU A 76 4.96 0.15 -1.52
CA LEU A 76 4.22 -1.04 -1.92
C LEU A 76 3.11 -0.69 -2.92
N CYS A 77 2.43 0.44 -2.75
CA CYS A 77 1.48 0.94 -3.74
C CYS A 77 2.15 1.16 -5.10
N LYS A 78 3.35 1.77 -5.13
CA LYS A 78 4.11 1.96 -6.37
C LYS A 78 4.53 0.65 -7.03
N VAL A 79 5.02 -0.32 -6.24
CA VAL A 79 5.37 -1.65 -6.76
C VAL A 79 4.12 -2.33 -7.33
N TRP A 80 2.99 -2.25 -6.63
CA TRP A 80 1.74 -2.83 -7.08
C TRP A 80 1.26 -2.20 -8.40
N ILE A 81 1.30 -0.86 -8.51
CA ILE A 81 0.98 -0.11 -9.73
C ILE A 81 1.88 -0.57 -10.88
N PHE A 82 3.19 -0.65 -10.64
CA PHE A 82 4.16 -1.08 -11.65
C PHE A 82 3.91 -2.51 -12.14
N VAL A 83 3.62 -3.45 -11.24
CA VAL A 83 3.31 -4.85 -11.59
C VAL A 83 2.02 -4.97 -12.40
N ASN A 84 1.06 -4.08 -12.18
CA ASN A 84 -0.21 -4.04 -12.92
C ASN A 84 -0.15 -3.18 -14.20
N GLY A 85 1.01 -2.61 -14.54
CA GLY A 85 1.21 -1.86 -15.78
C GLY A 85 0.52 -0.49 -15.82
N LEU A 86 0.37 0.17 -14.66
CA LEU A 86 -0.32 1.46 -14.49
C LEU A 86 0.63 2.65 -14.29
#